data_AF-A0A0S8K3E1-F1
#
_entry.id   AF-A0A0S8K3E1-F1
#
_cell.length_a   1.000
_cell.length_b   1.000
_cell.length_c   1.000
_cell.angle_alpha   90.00
_cell.angle_beta   90.00
_cell.angle_gamma   90.00
#
_symmetry.space_group_name_H-M   'P 1'
#
loop_
_entity.id
_entity.type
_entity.pdbx_description
1 polymer ?
#
loop_
_entity_poly.entity_id
_entity_poly.type
_entity_poly.pdbx_seq_one_letter_code
_entity_poly.pdbx_strand_id
1 'polypeptide(L)'
;MLRSKKLTTVVIIVLPVLVFAGWQSLNGPPAGRADDLSIGKHGSTYYLYAADKTHRSYRSDNLGTEWDSIYAANTDKPTCVVTAEDNGWIVYIGRQDSDEKKRIMKSTDWGQNWNEAGGTNPNWITNPYPQYV
;
A
#
# COMPACT_ATOMS: atom_id res chain seq x y z
N MET A 1 -50.83 10.27 -21.09
CA MET A 1 -49.54 10.83 -21.56
C MET A 1 -48.93 11.65 -20.43
N LEU A 2 -48.16 11.04 -19.52
CA LEU A 2 -47.48 11.72 -18.43
C LEU A 2 -46.33 10.84 -17.92
N ARG A 3 -45.16 11.48 -17.67
CA ARG A 3 -43.90 11.00 -17.06
C ARG A 3 -42.73 10.74 -18.03
N SER A 4 -42.12 11.81 -18.54
CA SER A 4 -40.69 11.81 -18.94
C SER A 4 -39.85 12.92 -18.27
N LYS A 5 -40.38 13.61 -17.24
CA LYS A 5 -39.69 14.76 -16.61
C LYS A 5 -38.67 14.40 -15.52
N LYS A 6 -38.44 13.10 -15.21
CA LYS A 6 -37.51 12.69 -14.14
C LYS A 6 -36.10 12.32 -14.62
N LEU A 7 -35.90 12.06 -15.92
CA LEU A 7 -34.57 11.69 -16.43
C LEU A 7 -33.65 12.90 -16.62
N THR A 8 -34.20 14.07 -16.98
CA THR A 8 -33.40 15.25 -17.37
C THR A 8 -32.74 15.96 -16.18
N THR A 9 -33.35 15.92 -14.99
CA THR A 9 -32.82 16.62 -13.80
C THR A 9 -31.65 15.90 -13.15
N VAL A 10 -31.58 14.56 -13.23
CA VAL A 10 -30.47 13.78 -12.65
C VAL A 10 -29.17 13.97 -13.43
N VAL A 11 -29.25 14.18 -14.75
CA VAL A 11 -28.07 14.36 -15.62
C VAL A 11 -27.32 15.67 -15.34
N ILE A 12 -28.01 16.73 -14.87
CA ILE A 12 -27.41 18.06 -14.71
C ILE A 12 -26.61 18.19 -13.38
N ILE A 13 -26.94 17.42 -12.35
CA ILE A 13 -26.25 17.51 -11.04
C ILE A 13 -24.97 16.67 -11.02
N VAL A 14 -24.91 15.56 -11.77
CA VAL A 14 -23.76 14.64 -11.74
C VAL A 14 -22.62 15.12 -12.65
N LEU A 15 -22.94 15.79 -13.76
CA LEU A 15 -21.93 16.24 -14.74
C LEU A 15 -20.87 17.22 -14.18
N PRO A 16 -21.20 18.27 -13.38
CA PRO A 16 -20.19 19.23 -12.93
C PRO A 16 -19.25 18.68 -11.85
N VAL A 17 -19.58 17.55 -11.21
CA VAL A 17 -18.73 16.93 -10.18
C VAL A 17 -17.61 16.07 -10.80
N LEU A 18 -17.81 15.55 -12.01
CA LEU A 18 -16.83 14.72 -12.72
C LEU A 18 -15.70 15.53 -13.41
N VAL A 19 -15.82 16.86 -13.49
CA VAL A 19 -14.87 17.72 -14.23
C VAL A 19 -13.64 18.09 -13.39
N PHE A 20 -13.63 17.78 -12.09
CA PHE A 20 -12.53 18.13 -11.17
C PHE A 20 -11.67 16.94 -10.73
N ALA A 21 -11.89 15.75 -11.29
CA ALA A 21 -11.01 14.61 -11.06
C ALA A 21 -9.73 14.79 -11.88
N GLY A 22 -8.77 15.53 -11.32
CA GLY A 22 -7.43 15.67 -11.86
C GLY A 22 -6.47 14.65 -11.25
N TRP A 23 -5.55 14.13 -12.05
CA TRP A 23 -4.37 13.47 -11.51
C TRP A 23 -3.54 14.51 -10.76
N GLN A 24 -3.21 14.24 -9.50
CA GLN A 24 -2.26 15.04 -8.74
C GLN A 24 -1.05 14.18 -8.38
N SER A 25 0.15 14.77 -8.49
CA SER A 25 1.36 14.18 -7.92
C SER A 25 1.27 14.25 -6.40
N LEU A 26 1.56 13.15 -5.73
CA LEU A 26 1.59 13.06 -4.27
C LEU A 26 3.00 13.26 -3.72
N ASN A 27 3.88 13.98 -4.42
CA ASN A 27 5.26 14.26 -3.96
C ASN A 27 5.93 13.05 -3.27
N GLY A 28 5.78 11.87 -3.89
CA GLY A 28 6.26 10.61 -3.33
C GLY A 28 7.77 10.65 -3.05
N PRO A 29 8.32 9.60 -2.41
CA PRO A 29 9.73 9.52 -2.05
C PRO A 29 10.67 10.03 -3.17
N PRO A 30 11.77 10.74 -2.84
CA PRO A 30 12.57 11.50 -3.79
C PRO A 30 12.92 10.69 -5.06
N ALA A 31 12.31 11.07 -6.19
CA ALA A 31 12.55 10.54 -7.54
C ALA A 31 12.88 9.03 -7.63
N GLY A 32 11.88 8.18 -7.36
CA GLY A 32 11.97 6.73 -7.58
C GLY A 32 10.64 6.13 -7.99
N ARG A 33 10.69 5.07 -8.81
CA ARG A 33 9.55 4.17 -8.99
C ARG A 33 9.23 3.59 -7.61
N ALA A 34 7.96 3.65 -7.20
CA ALA A 34 7.47 2.77 -6.16
C ALA A 34 7.37 1.37 -6.78
N ASP A 35 8.14 0.42 -6.26
CA ASP A 35 8.08 -0.98 -6.68
C ASP A 35 6.77 -1.63 -6.22
N ASP A 36 6.23 -1.15 -5.09
CA ASP A 36 4.90 -1.52 -4.61
C ASP A 36 4.29 -0.40 -3.75
N LEU A 37 2.96 -0.41 -3.63
CA LEU A 37 2.17 0.52 -2.82
C LEU A 37 0.94 -0.20 -2.28
N SER A 38 0.67 -0.03 -0.99
CA SER A 38 -0.60 -0.44 -0.37
C SER A 38 -1.24 0.69 0.41
N ILE A 39 -2.55 0.58 0.57
CA ILE A 39 -3.36 1.49 1.37
C ILE A 39 -4.37 0.69 2.17
N GLY A 40 -4.47 1.01 3.46
CA GLY A 40 -5.46 0.44 4.37
C GLY A 40 -6.08 1.52 5.24
N LYS A 41 -7.25 1.22 5.80
CA LYS A 41 -7.95 2.16 6.70
C LYS A 41 -7.86 1.65 8.14
N HIS A 42 -7.63 2.55 9.09
CA HIS A 42 -7.81 2.27 10.50
C HIS A 42 -8.45 3.48 11.20
N GLY A 43 -9.58 3.26 11.88
CA GLY A 43 -10.40 4.35 12.39
C GLY A 43 -10.87 5.28 11.26
N SER A 44 -10.61 6.58 11.39
CA SER A 44 -10.91 7.59 10.37
C SER A 44 -9.77 7.85 9.36
N THR A 45 -8.61 7.23 9.56
CA THR A 45 -7.38 7.57 8.84
C THR A 45 -7.02 6.48 7.82
N TYR A 46 -6.49 6.91 6.68
CA TYR A 46 -5.88 6.02 5.68
C TYR A 46 -4.37 6.01 5.85
N TYR A 47 -3.81 4.81 5.81
CA TYR A 47 -2.41 4.52 6.03
C TYR A 47 -1.87 4.00 4.71
N LEU A 48 -0.92 4.73 4.13
CA LEU A 48 -0.25 4.32 2.90
C LEU A 48 1.14 3.81 3.24
N TYR A 49 1.57 2.79 2.52
CA TYR A 49 2.92 2.24 2.59
C TYR A 49 3.47 2.04 1.20
N ALA A 50 4.71 2.45 0.97
CA ALA A 50 5.39 2.33 -0.31
C ALA A 50 6.75 1.66 -0.14
N ALA A 51 7.10 0.86 -1.14
CA ALA A 51 8.45 0.33 -1.34
C ALA A 51 9.07 1.07 -2.53
N ASP A 52 10.28 1.61 -2.39
CA ASP A 52 10.96 2.28 -3.51
C ASP A 52 11.99 1.37 -4.21
N LYS A 53 12.41 1.81 -5.41
CA LYS A 53 13.49 1.17 -6.19
C LYS A 53 14.83 1.06 -5.47
N THR A 54 15.04 1.82 -4.39
CA THR A 54 16.28 1.81 -3.60
C THR A 54 16.20 0.87 -2.41
N HIS A 55 15.18 0.00 -2.39
CA HIS A 55 14.97 -1.02 -1.38
C HIS A 55 14.61 -0.45 -0.01
N ARG A 56 13.93 0.69 0.02
CA ARG A 56 13.46 1.37 1.24
C ARG A 56 11.95 1.36 1.35
N SER A 57 11.48 1.34 2.59
CA SER A 57 10.05 1.40 2.92
C SER A 57 9.69 2.80 3.42
N TYR A 58 8.51 3.28 3.05
CA TYR A 58 7.97 4.58 3.42
C TYR A 58 6.52 4.45 3.89
N ARG A 59 6.05 5.44 4.65
CA ARG A 59 4.67 5.51 5.14
C ARG A 59 4.08 6.91 5.05
N SER A 60 2.76 7.00 4.97
CA SER A 60 2.03 8.26 5.01
C SER A 60 0.67 8.09 5.68
N ASP A 61 0.24 9.11 6.42
CA ASP A 61 -1.06 9.22 7.10
C ASP A 61 -1.98 10.27 6.50
N ASN A 62 -1.49 11.01 5.50
CA ASN A 62 -2.11 12.18 4.91
C ASN A 62 -2.34 12.00 3.41
N LEU A 63 -2.75 10.78 3.03
CA LEU A 63 -3.02 10.37 1.64
C LEU A 63 -1.83 10.58 0.70
N GLY A 64 -0.62 10.39 1.22
CA GLY A 64 0.61 10.52 0.46
C GLY A 64 1.06 11.96 0.25
N THR A 65 0.47 12.96 0.91
CA THR A 65 0.94 14.36 0.78
C THR A 65 2.38 14.51 1.30
N GLU A 66 2.70 13.79 2.39
CA GLU A 66 4.03 13.69 2.98
C GLU A 66 4.35 12.22 3.27
N TRP A 67 5.65 11.88 3.28
CA TRP A 67 6.14 10.52 3.45
C TRP A 67 7.28 10.47 4.47
N ASP A 68 7.12 9.60 5.46
CA ASP A 68 8.17 9.24 6.40
C ASP A 68 8.93 8.00 5.89
N SER A 69 10.25 8.02 6.04
CA SER A 69 11.06 6.82 5.83
C SER A 69 10.92 5.86 7.02
N ILE A 70 10.76 4.58 6.74
CA ILE A 70 10.79 3.53 7.75
C ILE A 70 12.22 3.01 7.87
N TYR A 71 12.90 3.39 8.95
CA TYR A 71 14.26 2.94 9.28
C TYR A 71 14.21 1.94 10.44
N ALA A 72 13.99 0.67 10.13
CA ALA A 72 14.03 -0.41 11.11
C ALA A 72 14.85 -1.59 10.58
N ALA A 73 15.30 -2.46 11.50
CA ALA A 73 15.99 -3.68 11.11
C ALA A 73 15.04 -4.58 10.31
N ASN A 74 15.55 -5.22 9.26
CA ASN A 74 14.82 -6.16 8.41
C ASN A 74 13.64 -5.53 7.65
N THR A 75 13.62 -4.21 7.41
CA THR A 75 12.61 -3.54 6.56
C THR A 75 13.15 -3.08 5.21
N ASP A 76 14.39 -3.47 4.89
CA ASP A 76 15.03 -3.24 3.61
C ASP A 76 14.67 -4.33 2.59
N LYS A 77 14.83 -3.98 1.31
CA LYS A 77 14.55 -4.83 0.15
C LYS A 77 13.13 -5.38 0.11
N PRO A 78 12.10 -4.55 0.37
CA PRO A 78 10.73 -4.99 0.17
C PRO A 78 10.51 -5.36 -1.30
N THR A 79 9.93 -6.53 -1.54
CA THR A 79 9.46 -6.99 -2.85
C THR A 79 7.94 -6.85 -2.98
N CYS A 80 7.23 -6.76 -1.85
CA CYS A 80 5.81 -6.43 -1.81
C CYS A 80 5.44 -5.82 -0.46
N VAL A 81 4.34 -5.06 -0.45
CA VAL A 81 3.80 -4.38 0.73
C VAL A 81 2.28 -4.56 0.75
N VAL A 82 1.73 -5.04 1.86
CA VAL A 82 0.29 -5.32 2.00
C VAL A 82 -0.20 -4.87 3.36
N THR A 83 -1.27 -4.09 3.40
CA THR A 83 -1.99 -3.75 4.64
C THR A 83 -3.02 -4.82 4.98
N ALA A 84 -3.31 -5.01 6.27
CA ALA A 84 -4.41 -5.90 6.67
C ALA A 84 -5.77 -5.36 6.22
N GLU A 85 -6.71 -6.27 5.94
CA GLU A 85 -8.05 -5.94 5.43
C GLU A 85 -8.86 -5.05 6.39
N ASP A 86 -8.78 -5.33 7.69
CA ASP A 86 -9.56 -4.70 8.74
C ASP A 86 -8.81 -3.58 9.48
N ASN A 87 -7.50 -3.45 9.23
CA ASN A 87 -6.65 -2.53 9.96
C ASN A 87 -5.43 -2.07 9.16
N GLY A 88 -5.53 -0.88 8.55
CA GLY A 88 -4.42 -0.23 7.84
C GLY A 88 -3.20 0.14 8.71
N TRP A 89 -3.33 0.12 10.03
CA TRP A 89 -2.20 0.24 10.96
C TRP A 89 -1.28 -1.00 10.87
N ILE A 90 -1.84 -2.15 10.51
CA ILE A 90 -1.11 -3.42 10.34
C ILE A 90 -0.62 -3.53 8.89
N VAL A 91 0.68 -3.76 8.74
CA VAL A 91 1.35 -3.91 7.45
C VAL A 91 2.25 -5.13 7.44
N TYR A 92 2.31 -5.79 6.29
CA TYR A 92 3.20 -6.88 5.96
C TYR A 92 4.10 -6.45 4.82
N ILE A 93 5.37 -6.85 4.89
CA ILE A 93 6.28 -6.75 3.75
C ILE A 93 6.82 -8.13 3.44
N GLY A 94 6.79 -8.49 2.16
CA GLY A 94 7.69 -9.50 1.64
C GLY A 94 9.02 -8.84 1.30
N ARG A 95 10.13 -9.51 1.58
CA ARG A 95 11.46 -8.98 1.31
C ARG A 95 12.41 -10.03 0.76
N GLN A 96 13.37 -9.55 -0.04
CA GLN A 96 14.45 -10.36 -0.56
C GLN A 96 15.59 -10.42 0.46
N ASP A 97 15.57 -11.45 1.30
CA ASP A 97 16.66 -11.78 2.24
C ASP A 97 17.26 -13.16 1.92
N SER A 98 18.56 -13.29 2.17
CA SER A 98 19.29 -14.55 2.15
C SER A 98 18.86 -15.51 3.27
N ASP A 99 18.38 -14.97 4.40
CA ASP A 99 17.80 -15.76 5.49
C ASP A 99 16.31 -16.03 5.22
N GLU A 100 15.96 -17.28 4.92
CA GLU A 100 14.60 -17.66 4.53
C GLU A 100 13.56 -17.38 5.62
N LYS A 101 13.99 -17.30 6.89
CA LYS A 101 13.09 -17.05 8.03
C LYS A 101 12.62 -15.60 8.10
N LYS A 102 13.35 -14.67 7.48
CA LYS A 102 13.11 -13.21 7.54
C LYS A 102 12.50 -12.63 6.27
N ARG A 103 11.89 -13.47 5.44
CA ARG A 103 11.29 -13.07 4.16
C ARG A 103 9.96 -12.34 4.32
N ILE A 104 9.23 -12.58 5.41
CA ILE A 104 7.96 -11.89 5.68
C ILE A 104 8.05 -11.21 7.04
N MET A 105 7.92 -9.89 7.04
CA MET A 105 7.89 -9.08 8.25
C MET A 105 6.51 -8.46 8.41
N LYS A 106 6.10 -8.28 9.66
CA LYS A 106 4.85 -7.66 10.06
C LYS A 106 5.10 -6.57 11.07
N SER A 107 4.43 -5.44 10.89
CA SER A 107 4.25 -4.43 11.93
C SER A 107 2.77 -4.35 12.30
N THR A 108 2.50 -4.14 13.58
CA THR A 108 1.17 -3.87 14.12
C THR A 108 1.04 -2.44 14.65
N ASP A 109 2.03 -1.60 14.37
CA ASP A 109 2.21 -0.27 14.97
C ASP A 109 2.76 0.75 13.96
N TRP A 110 2.30 0.66 12.71
CA TRP A 110 2.57 1.63 11.64
C TRP A 110 4.01 1.59 11.18
N GLY A 111 4.59 0.41 11.17
CA GLY A 111 5.99 0.22 10.80
C GLY A 111 6.97 0.79 11.82
N GLN A 112 6.57 1.02 13.08
CA GLN A 112 7.53 1.40 14.14
C GLN A 112 8.35 0.20 14.58
N ASN A 113 7.69 -0.92 14.87
CA ASN A 113 8.32 -2.18 15.23
C ASN A 113 7.90 -3.29 14.27
N TRP A 114 8.84 -4.20 14.00
CA TRP A 114 8.67 -5.27 13.03
C TRP A 114 9.06 -6.60 13.63
N ASN A 115 8.20 -7.59 13.44
CA ASN A 115 8.43 -8.97 13.84
C ASN A 115 8.32 -9.88 12.63
N GLU A 116 9.01 -11.01 12.66
CA GLU A 116 8.86 -12.05 11.66
C GLU A 116 7.39 -12.55 11.69
N ALA A 117 6.76 -12.63 10.52
CA ALA A 117 5.42 -13.19 10.37
C ALA A 117 5.41 -14.53 9.62
N GLY A 118 6.58 -15.05 9.27
CA GLY A 118 6.73 -16.42 8.81
C GLY A 118 6.42 -17.39 9.95
N GLY A 119 5.41 -18.24 9.79
CA GLY A 119 5.19 -19.39 10.66
C GLY A 119 6.28 -20.45 10.47
N THR A 120 6.20 -21.54 11.24
CA THR A 120 6.99 -22.75 10.94
C THR A 120 6.61 -23.27 9.56
N ASN A 121 7.62 -23.53 8.73
CA ASN A 121 7.51 -24.03 7.35
C ASN A 121 6.41 -25.13 7.21
N PRO A 122 5.53 -25.09 6.18
CA PRO A 122 5.56 -24.20 5.03
C PRO A 122 4.41 -23.21 4.97
N ASN A 123 4.75 -21.91 5.07
CA ASN A 123 3.90 -20.85 4.57
C ASN A 123 4.37 -20.53 3.13
N TRP A 124 3.97 -21.37 2.16
CA TRP A 124 4.33 -21.30 0.73
C TRP A 124 3.86 -19.99 0.06
N ILE A 125 4.54 -18.88 0.33
CA ILE A 125 4.51 -17.66 -0.50
C ILE A 125 5.71 -17.59 -1.45
N THR A 126 6.67 -18.51 -1.34
CA THR A 126 7.70 -18.68 -2.35
C THR A 126 7.19 -19.62 -3.44
N ASN A 127 7.17 -19.16 -4.70
CA ASN A 127 7.00 -20.06 -5.84
C ASN A 127 8.29 -20.89 -5.98
N PRO A 128 8.29 -22.21 -5.73
CA PRO A 128 9.48 -23.05 -5.87
C PRO A 128 9.89 -23.28 -7.34
N TYR A 129 9.13 -22.77 -8.31
CA TYR A 129 9.41 -22.83 -9.74
C TYR A 129 9.30 -21.45 -10.40
N PRO A 130 10.34 -20.59 -10.32
CA PRO A 130 10.45 -19.45 -11.22
C PRO A 130 10.68 -20.01 -12.63
N GLN A 131 9.61 -20.16 -13.42
CA GLN A 131 9.76 -20.32 -14.86
C GLN A 131 10.31 -18.98 -15.36
N TYR A 132 11.58 -19.00 -15.76
CA TYR A 132 12.24 -17.88 -16.42
C TYR A 132 11.42 -17.50 -17.66
N VAL A 133 10.92 -16.27 -17.71
CA VAL A 133 10.35 -15.64 -18.91
C VAL A 133 11.26 -14.49 -19.33
#